data_AF-A0A813GPH8-F1
#
_entry.id   AF-A0A813GPH8-F1
#
_cell.length_a   1.000
_cell.length_b   1.000
_cell.length_c   1.000
_cell.angle_alpha   90.00
_cell.angle_beta   90.00
_cell.angle_gamma   90.00
#
_symmetry.space_group_name_H-M   'P 1'
#
loop_
_entity.id
_entity.type
_entity.pdbx_description
1 polymer ?
#
loop_
_entity_poly.entity_id
_entity_poly.type
_entity_poly.pdbx_seq_one_letter_code
_entity_poly.pdbx_strand_id
1 'polypeptide(L)'
;MAFSQDDTVEQALTRCLSTFQGDEKAAVYAKLTEHVIAALRENSRTKGVEALINLQDQLHLARRMGHYVKEANMVEAITGNMRTNESFSLQSMLPLVQSEQSDDFKEMIKMMQKADLESRPYEFLNTADEEDMTVNIKVPASTQMKDVTVKLTATKIRVEVKGHEVQPCIIDGALFKPVDTSGCDHHLEGSGEKRILVLDLTKQTNGLKWPDLLTYGA
;
A
#
# COMPACT_ATOMS: atom_id res chain seq x y z
N MET A 1 -16.40 19.15 10.35
CA MET A 1 -17.21 19.28 9.12
C MET A 1 -17.72 17.89 8.72
N ALA A 2 -18.89 17.79 8.08
CA ALA A 2 -19.43 16.55 7.54
C ALA A 2 -19.60 16.71 6.02
N PHE A 3 -19.04 15.78 5.25
CA PHE A 3 -19.25 15.70 3.80
C PHE A 3 -20.53 14.89 3.56
N SER A 4 -21.39 15.37 2.67
CA SER A 4 -22.60 14.62 2.27
C SER A 4 -22.28 13.69 1.12
N GLN A 5 -22.92 12.52 1.06
CA GLN A 5 -22.87 11.66 -0.13
C GLN A 5 -23.53 12.32 -1.35
N ASP A 6 -24.35 13.34 -1.10
CA ASP A 6 -24.96 14.16 -2.14
C ASP A 6 -24.03 15.28 -2.64
N ASP A 7 -22.88 15.49 -2.00
CA ASP A 7 -21.91 16.46 -2.49
C ASP A 7 -21.21 15.89 -3.73
N THR A 8 -21.07 16.73 -4.75
CA THR A 8 -20.14 16.48 -5.85
C THR A 8 -18.69 16.58 -5.37
N VAL A 9 -17.76 15.96 -6.11
CA VAL A 9 -16.32 16.08 -5.86
C VAL A 9 -15.88 17.55 -5.77
N GLU A 10 -16.39 18.41 -6.63
CA GLU A 10 -16.07 19.85 -6.63
C GLU A 10 -16.56 20.56 -5.35
N GLN A 11 -17.79 20.29 -4.92
CA GLN A 11 -18.34 20.84 -3.68
C GLN A 11 -17.52 20.36 -2.46
N ALA A 12 -17.12 19.10 -2.46
CA ALA A 12 -16.33 18.51 -1.40
C ALA A 12 -14.93 19.14 -1.29
N LEU A 13 -14.22 19.28 -2.42
CA LEU A 13 -12.91 19.93 -2.47
C LEU A 13 -13.00 21.41 -2.09
N THR A 14 -14.07 22.10 -2.49
CA THR A 14 -14.30 23.50 -2.11
C THR A 14 -14.53 23.64 -0.59
N ARG A 15 -15.26 22.71 0.03
CA ARG A 15 -15.41 22.67 1.50
C ARG A 15 -14.08 22.40 2.21
N CYS A 16 -13.26 21.48 1.70
CA CYS A 16 -11.89 21.27 2.21
C CYS A 16 -11.06 22.55 2.12
N LEU A 17 -11.12 23.24 0.98
CA LEU A 17 -10.41 24.50 0.80
C LEU A 17 -10.84 25.53 1.84
N SER A 18 -12.14 25.71 2.07
CA SER A 18 -12.65 26.62 3.09
C SER A 18 -12.17 26.24 4.50
N THR A 19 -12.11 24.94 4.82
CA THR A 19 -11.54 24.45 6.08
C THR A 19 -10.08 24.84 6.23
N PHE A 20 -9.26 24.64 5.19
CA PHE A 20 -7.84 24.97 5.23
C PHE A 20 -7.57 26.49 5.25
N GLN A 21 -8.40 27.29 4.58
CA GLN A 21 -8.27 28.75 4.62
C GLN A 21 -8.61 29.33 6.02
N GLY A 22 -9.43 28.62 6.80
CA GLY A 22 -9.77 28.99 8.17
C GLY A 22 -8.69 28.68 9.22
N ASP A 23 -7.59 28.04 8.83
CA ASP A 23 -6.50 27.64 9.72
C ASP A 23 -5.15 28.13 9.17
N GLU A 24 -4.49 29.03 9.90
CA GLU A 24 -3.20 29.60 9.49
C GLU A 24 -2.13 28.53 9.24
N LYS A 25 -2.21 27.37 9.92
CA LYS A 25 -1.27 26.26 9.76
C LYS A 25 -1.58 25.39 8.54
N ALA A 26 -2.71 25.61 7.88
CA ALA A 26 -3.19 24.84 6.73
C ALA A 26 -3.00 25.54 5.38
N ALA A 27 -2.29 26.67 5.34
CA ALA A 27 -2.07 27.44 4.10
C ALA A 27 -1.51 26.61 2.93
N VAL A 28 -0.66 25.61 3.23
CA VAL A 28 -0.13 24.67 2.23
C VAL A 28 -1.23 23.79 1.64
N TYR A 29 -2.12 23.24 2.47
CA TYR A 29 -3.22 22.40 2.02
C TYR A 29 -4.28 23.20 1.23
N ALA A 30 -4.53 24.45 1.64
CA ALA A 30 -5.40 25.37 0.89
C ALA A 30 -4.88 25.58 -0.54
N LYS A 31 -3.60 25.95 -0.68
CA LYS A 31 -2.97 26.18 -1.99
C LYS A 31 -2.97 24.92 -2.87
N LEU A 32 -2.73 23.75 -2.28
CA LEU A 32 -2.78 22.48 -3.01
C LEU A 32 -4.20 22.14 -3.46
N THR A 33 -5.21 22.40 -2.61
CA THR A 33 -6.62 22.16 -2.94
C THR A 33 -7.10 23.09 -4.06
N GLU A 34 -6.69 24.36 -4.05
CA GLU A 34 -6.94 25.30 -5.16
C GLU A 34 -6.33 24.79 -6.48
N HIS A 35 -5.08 24.33 -6.42
CA HIS A 35 -4.41 23.78 -7.59
C HIS A 35 -5.12 22.54 -8.15
N VAL A 36 -5.58 21.64 -7.28
CA VAL A 36 -6.37 20.47 -7.67
C VAL A 36 -7.65 20.86 -8.39
N ILE A 37 -8.44 21.78 -7.82
CA ILE A 37 -9.70 22.23 -8.42
C ILE A 37 -9.44 22.86 -9.80
N ALA A 38 -8.41 23.71 -9.91
CA ALA A 38 -8.02 24.31 -11.18
C ALA A 38 -7.61 23.25 -12.23
N ALA A 39 -6.72 22.33 -11.86
CA ALA A 39 -6.23 21.29 -12.76
C ALA A 39 -7.35 20.35 -13.26
N LEU A 40 -8.33 20.05 -12.41
CA LEU A 40 -9.48 19.23 -12.78
C LEU A 40 -10.48 19.97 -13.67
N ARG A 41 -10.63 21.30 -13.53
CA ARG A 41 -11.47 22.14 -14.40
C ARG A 41 -10.89 22.35 -15.79
N GLU A 42 -9.56 22.33 -15.93
CA GLU A 42 -8.86 22.44 -17.22
C GLU A 42 -9.05 21.22 -18.14
N ASN A 43 -9.88 20.24 -17.77
CA ASN A 43 -10.14 18.98 -18.50
C ASN A 43 -8.89 18.13 -18.77
N SER A 44 -7.78 18.38 -18.08
CA SER A 44 -6.58 17.56 -18.13
C SER A 44 -6.60 16.54 -17.00
N ARG A 45 -7.23 15.38 -17.23
CA ARG A 45 -7.39 14.32 -16.24
C ARG A 45 -6.05 13.91 -15.59
N THR A 46 -5.00 13.75 -16.40
CA THR A 46 -3.67 13.36 -15.91
C THR A 46 -3.12 14.39 -14.92
N LYS A 47 -3.17 15.68 -15.27
CA LYS A 47 -2.71 16.76 -14.38
C LYS A 47 -3.56 16.85 -13.11
N GLY A 48 -4.88 16.68 -13.24
CA GLY A 48 -5.80 16.68 -12.11
C GLY A 48 -5.55 15.52 -11.14
N VAL A 49 -5.29 14.32 -11.65
CA VAL A 49 -4.94 13.14 -10.84
C VAL A 49 -3.58 13.32 -10.16
N GLU A 50 -2.57 13.85 -10.86
CA GLU A 50 -1.26 14.16 -10.27
C GLU A 50 -1.38 15.19 -9.13
N ALA A 51 -2.15 16.25 -9.34
CA ALA A 51 -2.42 17.25 -8.30
C ALA A 51 -3.13 16.63 -7.09
N LEU A 52 -4.11 15.73 -7.32
CA LEU A 52 -4.83 15.02 -6.26
C LEU A 52 -3.93 14.12 -5.44
N ILE A 53 -3.00 13.39 -6.09
CA ILE A 53 -2.01 12.55 -5.41
C ILE A 53 -1.12 13.41 -4.50
N ASN A 54 -0.64 14.55 -4.99
CA ASN A 54 0.19 15.45 -4.19
C ASN A 54 -0.57 15.99 -2.96
N LEU A 55 -1.83 16.39 -3.13
CA LEU A 55 -2.68 16.79 -2.00
C LEU A 55 -2.90 15.63 -1.02
N GLN A 56 -3.15 14.42 -1.52
CA GLN A 56 -3.34 13.22 -0.71
C GLN A 56 -2.11 12.92 0.15
N ASP A 57 -0.91 12.96 -0.42
CA ASP A 57 0.34 12.66 0.29
C ASP A 57 0.57 13.65 1.44
N GLN A 58 0.32 14.94 1.22
CA GLN A 58 0.43 15.96 2.27
C GLN A 58 -0.61 15.78 3.37
N LEU A 59 -1.86 15.43 3.01
CA LEU A 59 -2.91 15.15 3.99
C LEU A 59 -2.65 13.86 4.78
N HIS A 60 -1.97 12.86 4.21
CA HIS A 60 -1.55 11.67 4.95
C HIS A 60 -0.53 12.00 6.05
N LEU A 61 0.42 12.92 5.78
CA LEU A 61 1.34 13.41 6.80
C LEU A 61 0.59 14.14 7.92
N ALA A 62 -0.36 15.00 7.57
CA ALA A 62 -1.20 15.70 8.54
C ALA A 62 -2.06 14.73 9.38
N ARG A 63 -2.62 13.70 8.74
CA ARG A 63 -3.42 12.65 9.38
C ARG A 63 -2.63 11.87 10.43
N ARG A 64 -1.34 11.59 10.19
CA ARG A 64 -0.45 10.96 11.19
C ARG A 64 -0.27 11.81 12.44
N MET A 65 -0.39 13.13 12.31
CA MET A 65 -0.36 14.07 13.43
C MET A 65 -1.74 14.34 14.03
N GLY A 66 -2.78 13.61 13.60
CA GLY A 66 -4.15 13.75 14.08
C GLY A 66 -4.95 14.89 13.44
N HIS A 67 -4.42 15.52 12.38
CA HIS A 67 -5.07 16.64 11.70
C HIS A 67 -5.76 16.22 10.41
N TYR A 68 -6.88 16.90 10.09
CA TYR A 68 -7.61 16.79 8.82
C TYR A 68 -7.95 15.35 8.38
N VAL A 69 -8.25 14.47 9.33
CA VAL A 69 -8.51 13.04 9.08
C VAL A 69 -9.65 12.83 8.09
N LYS A 70 -10.71 13.65 8.17
CA LYS A 70 -11.89 13.54 7.31
C LYS A 70 -11.56 13.97 5.88
N GLU A 71 -10.84 15.07 5.74
CA GLU A 71 -10.38 15.62 4.48
C GLU A 71 -9.41 14.64 3.79
N ALA A 72 -8.48 14.04 4.54
CA ALA A 72 -7.55 13.03 4.03
C ALA A 72 -8.29 11.80 3.48
N ASN A 73 -9.25 11.26 4.22
CA ASN A 73 -10.03 10.10 3.78
C ASN A 73 -10.89 10.42 2.55
N MET A 74 -11.46 11.62 2.49
CA MET A 74 -12.24 12.08 1.35
C MET A 74 -11.37 12.23 0.09
N VAL A 75 -10.22 12.90 0.20
CA VAL A 75 -9.28 13.04 -0.93
C VAL A 75 -8.77 11.67 -1.38
N GLU A 76 -8.46 10.76 -0.46
CA GLU A 76 -8.07 9.38 -0.78
C GLU A 76 -9.13 8.63 -1.61
N ALA A 77 -10.40 8.73 -1.22
CA ALA A 77 -11.49 8.11 -1.96
C ALA A 77 -11.66 8.72 -3.37
N ILE A 78 -11.55 10.05 -3.51
CA ILE A 78 -11.63 10.75 -4.80
C ILE A 78 -10.46 10.30 -5.70
N THR A 79 -9.23 10.32 -5.19
CA THR A 79 -8.03 9.94 -5.94
C THR A 79 -8.11 8.49 -6.43
N GLY A 80 -8.57 7.57 -5.57
CA GLY A 80 -8.78 6.17 -5.94
C GLY A 80 -9.75 6.01 -7.11
N ASN A 81 -10.92 6.65 -7.03
CA ASN A 81 -11.93 6.59 -8.09
C ASN A 81 -11.48 7.29 -9.38
N MET A 82 -10.76 8.42 -9.30
CA MET A 82 -10.20 9.06 -10.50
C MET A 82 -9.08 8.24 -11.16
N ARG A 83 -8.43 7.34 -10.44
CA ARG A 83 -7.45 6.43 -11.06
C ARG A 83 -8.10 5.27 -11.79
N THR A 84 -9.20 4.74 -11.27
CA THR A 84 -9.79 3.47 -11.74
C THR A 84 -11.01 3.64 -12.63
N ASN A 85 -11.71 4.78 -12.56
CA ASN A 85 -12.94 5.01 -13.32
C ASN A 85 -12.83 6.25 -14.22
N GLU A 86 -12.64 6.05 -15.52
CA GLU A 86 -12.47 7.12 -16.53
C GLU A 86 -13.65 8.11 -16.61
N SER A 87 -14.85 7.70 -16.21
CA SER A 87 -16.04 8.57 -16.19
C SER A 87 -16.13 9.44 -14.93
N PHE A 88 -15.34 9.14 -13.91
CA PHE A 88 -15.35 9.86 -12.64
C PHE A 88 -14.68 11.23 -12.80
N SER A 89 -15.35 12.30 -12.37
CA SER A 89 -14.98 13.70 -12.61
C SER A 89 -15.43 14.62 -11.46
N LEU A 90 -15.20 15.93 -11.59
CA LEU A 90 -15.63 16.94 -10.62
C LEU A 90 -17.15 16.94 -10.35
N GLN A 91 -17.94 16.56 -11.34
CA GLN A 91 -19.41 16.51 -11.25
C GLN A 91 -19.92 15.17 -10.72
N SER A 92 -19.04 14.19 -10.52
CA SER A 92 -19.42 12.92 -9.91
C SER A 92 -19.76 13.13 -8.44
N MET A 93 -20.71 12.34 -7.94
CA MET A 93 -21.03 12.27 -6.52
C MET A 93 -19.82 11.78 -5.75
N LEU A 94 -19.66 12.26 -4.51
CA LEU A 94 -18.63 11.75 -3.63
C LEU A 94 -18.77 10.23 -3.48
N PRO A 95 -17.65 9.48 -3.56
CA PRO A 95 -17.69 8.07 -3.19
C PRO A 95 -18.12 7.96 -1.73
N LEU A 96 -18.71 6.83 -1.35
CA LEU A 96 -18.95 6.49 0.04
C LEU A 96 -17.62 6.50 0.81
N VAL A 97 -17.29 7.64 1.41
CA VAL A 97 -16.21 7.75 2.40
C VAL A 97 -16.81 7.17 3.65
N GLN A 98 -16.53 5.90 3.96
CA GLN A 98 -16.91 5.28 5.22
C GLN A 98 -16.12 5.94 6.37
N SER A 99 -16.46 7.18 6.71
CA SER A 99 -16.06 7.77 7.98
C SER A 99 -16.89 7.09 9.05
N GLU A 100 -16.22 6.31 9.89
CA GLU A 100 -16.78 5.37 10.87
C GLU A 100 -17.19 4.02 10.25
N GLN A 101 -16.18 3.26 9.79
CA GLN A 101 -16.29 1.81 9.85
C GLN A 101 -16.62 1.44 11.30
N SER A 102 -17.77 0.80 11.53
CA SER A 102 -18.10 0.23 12.84
C SER A 102 -16.91 -0.59 13.32
N ASP A 103 -16.67 -0.62 14.63
CA ASP A 103 -15.58 -1.43 15.18
C ASP A 103 -15.67 -2.87 14.67
N ASP A 104 -16.88 -3.39 14.43
CA ASP A 104 -17.13 -4.68 13.78
C ASP A 104 -16.52 -4.81 12.36
N PHE A 105 -16.59 -3.77 11.52
CA PHE A 105 -16.03 -3.82 10.16
C PHE A 105 -14.51 -3.63 10.18
N LYS A 106 -13.97 -2.82 11.10
CA LYS A 106 -12.52 -2.76 11.32
C LYS A 106 -11.97 -4.08 11.85
N GLU A 107 -12.69 -4.70 12.79
CA GLU A 107 -12.36 -6.03 13.27
C GLU A 107 -12.47 -7.06 12.15
N MET A 108 -13.49 -6.98 11.30
CA MET A 108 -13.63 -7.86 10.14
C MET A 108 -12.50 -7.67 9.13
N ILE A 109 -12.11 -6.44 8.79
CA ILE A 109 -10.95 -6.18 7.92
C ILE A 109 -9.65 -6.66 8.58
N LYS A 110 -9.48 -6.42 9.88
CA LYS A 110 -8.31 -6.89 10.62
C LYS A 110 -8.26 -8.42 10.70
N MET A 111 -9.41 -9.07 10.83
CA MET A 111 -9.55 -10.53 10.76
C MET A 111 -9.26 -11.05 9.35
N MET A 112 -9.74 -10.37 8.29
CA MET A 112 -9.43 -10.74 6.91
C MET A 112 -7.95 -10.57 6.58
N GLN A 113 -7.33 -9.45 7.00
CA GLN A 113 -5.90 -9.22 6.83
C GLN A 113 -5.06 -10.23 7.64
N LYS A 114 -5.51 -10.56 8.86
CA LYS A 114 -4.85 -11.58 9.68
C LYS A 114 -4.99 -12.98 9.05
N ALA A 115 -6.17 -13.32 8.53
CA ALA A 115 -6.40 -14.58 7.83
C ALA A 115 -5.59 -14.66 6.53
N ASP A 116 -5.48 -13.55 5.80
CA ASP A 116 -4.63 -13.46 4.60
C ASP A 116 -3.15 -13.65 4.95
N LEU A 117 -2.67 -12.97 6.00
CA LEU A 117 -1.31 -13.16 6.52
C LEU A 117 -1.06 -14.60 7.01
N GLU A 118 -2.02 -15.21 7.71
CA GLU A 118 -1.94 -16.59 8.19
C GLU A 118 -2.07 -17.63 7.08
N SER A 119 -2.68 -17.27 5.95
CA SER A 119 -2.81 -18.16 4.77
C SER A 119 -1.53 -18.23 3.94
N ARG A 120 -0.59 -17.29 4.13
CA ARG A 120 0.64 -17.27 3.36
C ARG A 120 1.55 -18.41 3.81
N PRO A 121 2.21 -19.10 2.87
CA PRO A 121 3.17 -20.15 3.22
C PRO A 121 4.50 -19.61 3.76
N TYR A 122 4.60 -18.29 3.97
CA TYR A 122 5.81 -17.61 4.40
C TYR A 122 5.51 -16.45 5.37
N GLU A 123 6.48 -16.16 6.22
CA GLU A 123 6.50 -14.98 7.08
C GLU A 123 7.42 -13.92 6.45
N PHE A 124 6.97 -12.66 6.41
CA PHE A 124 7.74 -11.55 5.87
C PHE A 124 8.00 -10.51 6.97
N LEU A 125 9.27 -10.27 7.23
CA LEU A 125 9.76 -9.39 8.28
C LEU A 125 10.49 -8.21 7.66
N ASN A 126 10.02 -6.99 7.94
CA ASN A 126 10.70 -5.77 7.56
C ASN A 126 10.39 -4.60 8.51
N THR A 127 11.31 -3.64 8.56
CA THR A 127 11.16 -2.37 9.27
C THR A 127 11.16 -1.20 8.27
N ALA A 128 10.85 0.03 8.68
CA ALA A 128 10.96 1.19 7.78
C ALA A 128 12.40 1.71 7.66
N ASP A 129 13.15 1.54 8.74
CA ASP A 129 14.44 2.20 8.97
C ASP A 129 15.63 1.36 8.49
N GLU A 130 15.43 0.07 8.22
CA GLU A 130 16.46 -0.83 7.70
C GLU A 130 16.23 -1.15 6.22
N GLU A 131 17.34 -1.38 5.53
CA GLU A 131 17.35 -1.86 4.14
C GLU A 131 17.12 -3.37 4.08
N ASP A 132 17.51 -4.09 5.12
CA ASP A 132 17.36 -5.54 5.20
C ASP A 132 15.91 -5.95 5.47
N MET A 133 15.51 -7.04 4.82
CA MET A 133 14.22 -7.69 4.97
C MET A 133 14.44 -9.20 4.96
N THR A 134 13.64 -9.93 5.73
CA THR A 134 13.76 -11.38 5.83
C THR A 134 12.45 -12.05 5.46
N VAL A 135 12.52 -13.11 4.66
CA VAL A 135 11.38 -13.99 4.34
C VAL A 135 11.68 -15.38 4.88
N ASN A 136 10.84 -15.87 5.78
CA ASN A 136 10.96 -17.21 6.35
C ASN A 136 9.91 -18.14 5.75
N ILE A 137 10.35 -19.25 5.18
CA ILE A 137 9.49 -20.25 4.54
C ILE A 137 9.69 -21.59 5.26
N LYS A 138 8.62 -22.15 5.81
CA LYS A 138 8.69 -23.51 6.37
C LYS A 138 8.89 -24.50 5.23
N VAL A 139 9.82 -25.44 5.38
CA VAL A 139 10.10 -26.43 4.34
C VAL A 139 10.13 -27.84 4.91
N PRO A 140 9.94 -28.89 4.09
CA PRO A 140 10.06 -30.27 4.55
C PRO A 140 11.37 -30.54 5.28
N ALA A 141 11.35 -31.40 6.30
CA ALA A 141 12.50 -31.72 7.14
C ALA A 141 13.74 -32.22 6.36
N SER A 142 13.51 -32.87 5.22
CA SER A 142 14.55 -33.41 4.35
C SER A 142 15.10 -32.41 3.33
N THR A 143 14.61 -31.16 3.32
CA THR A 143 14.98 -30.16 2.31
C THR A 143 16.47 -29.84 2.37
N GLN A 144 17.15 -29.98 1.23
CA GLN A 144 18.54 -29.58 1.02
C GLN A 144 18.59 -28.37 0.09
N MET A 145 19.70 -27.62 0.09
CA MET A 145 19.83 -26.44 -0.77
C MET A 145 19.65 -26.75 -2.27
N LYS A 146 20.03 -27.95 -2.72
CA LYS A 146 19.82 -28.40 -4.11
C LYS A 146 18.35 -28.54 -4.52
N ASP A 147 17.45 -28.66 -3.53
CA ASP A 147 16.01 -28.80 -3.73
C ASP A 147 15.31 -27.43 -3.78
N VAL A 148 16.06 -26.34 -3.52
CA VAL A 148 15.60 -24.97 -3.49
C VAL A 148 16.01 -24.27 -4.79
N THR A 149 15.07 -23.56 -5.41
CA THR A 149 15.35 -22.67 -6.54
C THR A 149 14.76 -21.30 -6.24
N VAL A 150 15.62 -20.31 -6.08
CA VAL A 150 15.25 -18.90 -5.92
C VAL A 150 15.68 -18.15 -7.18
N LYS A 151 14.71 -17.57 -7.88
CA LYS A 151 14.95 -16.66 -9.01
C LYS A 151 14.53 -15.27 -8.57
N LEU A 152 15.52 -14.39 -8.42
CA LEU A 152 15.31 -13.02 -8.00
C LEU A 152 15.80 -12.06 -9.09
N THR A 153 14.97 -11.07 -9.37
CA THR A 153 15.34 -9.88 -10.14
C THR A 153 15.01 -8.67 -9.28
N ALA A 154 15.44 -7.47 -9.70
CA ALA A 154 15.14 -6.25 -8.96
C ALA A 154 13.62 -6.06 -8.69
N THR A 155 12.72 -6.62 -9.50
CA THR A 155 11.27 -6.37 -9.39
C THR A 155 10.40 -7.62 -9.27
N LYS A 156 10.99 -8.82 -9.30
CA LYS A 156 10.25 -10.09 -9.26
C LYS A 156 11.02 -11.13 -8.48
N ILE A 157 10.27 -11.99 -7.79
CA ILE A 157 10.79 -13.12 -7.06
C ILE A 157 9.98 -14.38 -7.42
N ARG A 158 10.67 -15.50 -7.54
CA ARG A 158 10.08 -16.82 -7.65
C ARG A 158 10.85 -17.82 -6.81
N VAL A 159 10.14 -18.53 -5.95
CA VAL A 159 10.70 -19.50 -5.00
C VAL A 159 10.01 -20.85 -5.19
N GLU A 160 10.81 -21.85 -5.49
CA GLU A 160 10.38 -23.23 -5.65
C GLU A 160 11.17 -24.11 -4.68
N VAL A 161 10.47 -24.99 -3.96
CA VAL A 161 11.10 -25.99 -3.09
C VAL A 161 10.49 -27.35 -3.42
N LYS A 162 11.34 -28.28 -3.85
CA LYS A 162 10.89 -29.61 -4.22
C LYS A 162 10.27 -30.34 -3.03
N GLY A 163 9.04 -30.84 -3.21
CA GLY A 163 8.33 -31.58 -2.16
C GLY A 163 7.62 -30.70 -1.13
N HIS A 164 7.63 -29.37 -1.30
CA HIS A 164 6.78 -28.47 -0.51
C HIS A 164 5.30 -28.68 -0.84
N GLU A 165 4.42 -28.40 0.13
CA GLU A 165 2.96 -28.55 0.01
C GLU A 165 2.35 -27.58 -1.01
N VAL A 166 2.87 -26.36 -1.06
CA VAL A 166 2.52 -25.34 -2.06
C VAL A 166 3.46 -25.48 -3.27
N GLN A 167 3.06 -26.29 -4.24
CA GLN A 167 3.70 -26.43 -5.55
C GLN A 167 2.79 -25.88 -6.66
N PRO A 168 3.35 -25.44 -7.82
CA PRO A 168 4.75 -25.60 -8.24
C PRO A 168 5.72 -24.59 -7.64
N CYS A 169 5.22 -23.46 -7.13
CA CYS A 169 6.01 -22.39 -6.53
C CYS A 169 5.34 -21.91 -5.24
N ILE A 170 6.15 -21.62 -4.23
CA ILE A 170 5.70 -21.10 -2.94
C ILE A 170 5.43 -19.60 -3.04
N ILE A 171 6.30 -18.91 -3.78
CA ILE A 171 6.21 -17.48 -4.07
C ILE A 171 6.45 -17.33 -5.57
N ASP A 172 5.58 -16.62 -6.28
CA ASP A 172 5.80 -16.20 -7.67
C ASP A 172 5.06 -14.88 -7.90
N GLY A 173 5.80 -13.79 -8.10
CA GLY A 173 5.16 -12.49 -8.28
C GLY A 173 6.12 -11.33 -8.40
N ALA A 174 5.51 -10.15 -8.61
CA ALA A 174 6.22 -8.88 -8.60
C ALA A 174 6.40 -8.39 -7.15
N LEU A 175 7.62 -7.95 -6.82
CA LEU A 175 7.96 -7.38 -5.53
C LEU A 175 7.24 -6.03 -5.36
N PHE A 176 6.85 -5.72 -4.12
CA PHE A 176 6.15 -4.47 -3.79
C PHE A 176 6.92 -3.22 -4.25
N LYS A 177 8.25 -3.24 -4.07
CA LYS A 177 9.20 -2.25 -4.60
C LYS A 177 10.49 -2.95 -5.06
N PRO A 178 11.39 -2.23 -5.75
CA PRO A 178 12.64 -2.83 -6.16
C PRO A 178 13.59 -3.20 -5.01
N VAL A 179 14.32 -4.31 -5.19
CA VAL A 179 15.41 -4.76 -4.31
C VAL A 179 16.77 -4.61 -4.98
N ASP A 180 17.82 -4.46 -4.17
CA ASP A 180 19.21 -4.64 -4.60
C ASP A 180 19.55 -6.13 -4.63
N THR A 181 19.57 -6.72 -5.82
CA THR A 181 19.85 -8.14 -6.01
C THR A 181 21.26 -8.54 -5.59
N SER A 182 22.20 -7.60 -5.47
CA SER A 182 23.59 -7.90 -5.09
C SER A 182 23.75 -8.16 -3.59
N GLY A 183 22.86 -7.61 -2.75
CA GLY A 183 22.81 -7.83 -1.31
C GLY A 183 21.89 -8.98 -0.88
N CYS A 184 21.20 -9.63 -1.82
CA CYS A 184 20.23 -10.67 -1.50
C CYS A 184 20.89 -12.06 -1.45
N ASP A 185 20.53 -12.87 -0.44
CA ASP A 185 20.99 -14.25 -0.28
C ASP A 185 19.87 -15.16 0.23
N HIS A 186 20.10 -16.47 0.21
CA HIS A 186 19.19 -17.45 0.82
C HIS A 186 19.92 -18.67 1.39
N HIS A 187 19.44 -19.15 2.52
CA HIS A 187 20.02 -20.29 3.22
C HIS A 187 18.95 -21.08 3.99
N LEU A 188 19.33 -22.29 4.41
CA LEU A 188 18.46 -23.14 5.23
C LEU A 188 18.91 -23.09 6.69
N GLU A 189 17.97 -22.75 7.57
CA GLU A 189 18.14 -22.78 9.01
C GLU A 189 17.33 -23.91 9.66
N GLY A 190 17.70 -24.24 10.89
CA GLY A 190 17.02 -25.28 11.67
C GLY A 190 17.25 -26.70 11.14
N SER A 191 16.55 -27.65 11.77
CA SER A 191 16.63 -29.08 11.45
C SER A 191 15.32 -29.79 11.74
N GLY A 192 15.09 -30.93 11.08
CA GLY A 192 13.87 -31.71 11.25
C GLY A 192 12.62 -30.89 10.90
N GLU A 193 11.59 -30.98 11.74
CA GLU A 193 10.32 -30.24 11.58
C GLU A 193 10.46 -28.72 11.70
N LYS A 194 11.59 -28.22 12.19
CA LYS A 194 11.88 -26.78 12.30
C LYS A 194 12.75 -26.27 11.15
N ARG A 195 12.85 -27.02 10.05
CA ARG A 195 13.62 -26.62 8.87
C ARG A 195 12.93 -25.43 8.19
N ILE A 196 13.67 -24.34 8.00
CA ILE A 196 13.18 -23.09 7.41
C ILE A 196 14.15 -22.66 6.30
N LEU A 197 13.61 -22.23 5.16
CA LEU A 197 14.34 -21.47 4.14
C LEU A 197 14.20 -19.98 4.47
N VAL A 198 15.34 -19.33 4.66
CA VAL A 198 15.45 -17.90 4.94
C VAL A 198 15.91 -17.21 3.66
N LEU A 199 15.22 -16.15 3.27
CA LEU A 199 15.63 -15.26 2.18
C LEU A 199 15.95 -13.91 2.79
N ASP A 200 17.18 -13.47 2.64
CA ASP A 200 17.62 -12.13 3.03
C ASP A 200 17.56 -11.24 1.78
N LEU A 201 16.78 -10.17 1.88
CA LEU A 201 16.52 -9.25 0.78
C LEU A 201 16.91 -7.83 1.19
N THR A 202 17.55 -7.09 0.29
CA THR A 202 17.96 -5.70 0.52
C THR A 202 17.09 -4.76 -0.30
N LYS A 203 16.42 -3.79 0.33
CA LYS A 203 15.67 -2.74 -0.38
C LYS A 203 16.62 -1.86 -1.17
N GLN A 204 16.19 -1.42 -2.35
CA GLN A 204 16.93 -0.39 -3.09
C GLN A 204 16.77 1.02 -2.47
N THR A 205 15.73 1.25 -1.66
CA THR A 205 15.46 2.53 -1.01
C THR A 205 14.82 2.31 0.35
N ASN A 206 15.39 2.94 1.37
CA ASN A 206 14.89 2.94 2.75
C ASN A 206 13.78 4.00 2.97
N GLY A 207 13.26 4.09 4.19
CA GLY A 207 12.26 5.09 4.58
C GLY A 207 10.80 4.67 4.37
N LEU A 208 10.56 3.42 3.96
CA LEU A 208 9.23 2.84 3.86
C LEU A 208 9.23 1.40 4.37
N LYS A 209 8.37 1.12 5.35
CA LYS A 209 7.98 -0.25 5.69
C LYS A 209 7.05 -0.75 4.58
N TRP A 210 7.43 -1.84 3.92
CA TRP A 210 6.57 -2.44 2.90
C TRP A 210 5.39 -3.12 3.60
N PRO A 211 4.16 -2.90 3.12
CA PRO A 211 2.99 -3.58 3.65
C PRO A 211 3.00 -5.09 3.33
N ASP A 212 3.75 -5.48 2.29
CA ASP A 212 3.83 -6.84 1.79
C ASP A 212 5.14 -7.08 1.01
N LEU A 213 5.50 -8.34 0.80
CA LEU A 213 6.58 -8.76 -0.09
C LEU A 213 6.21 -8.50 -1.56
N LEU A 214 4.98 -8.83 -1.95
CA LEU A 214 4.50 -8.75 -3.34
C LEU A 214 3.52 -7.57 -3.55
N THR A 215 3.35 -7.14 -4.81
CA THR A 215 2.30 -6.17 -5.18
C THR A 215 0.91 -6.83 -5.11
N TYR A 216 -0.11 -6.08 -4.65
CA TYR A 216 -1.51 -6.52 -4.70
C TYR A 216 -1.95 -6.84 -6.15
N GLY A 217 -2.55 -8.02 -6.35
CA GLY A 217 -3.20 -8.41 -7.61
C GLY A 217 -2.38 -9.34 -8.53
N ALA A 218 -1.50 -10.16 -7.98
CA ALA A 218 -0.95 -11.33 -8.67
C ALA A 218 -1.83 -12.57 -8.43
#